data_AF-A0A4U3AUI9-F1
#
_entry.id   AF-A0A4U3AUI9-F1
#
_cell.length_a   1.000
_cell.length_b   1.000
_cell.length_c   1.000
_cell.angle_alpha   90.00
_cell.angle_beta   90.00
_cell.angle_gamma   90.00
#
_symmetry.space_group_name_H-M   'P 1'
#
loop_
_entity.id
_entity.type
_entity.pdbx_description
1 polymer ?
#
loop_
_entity_poly.entity_id
_entity_poly.type
_entity_poly.pdbx_seq_one_letter_code
_entity_poly.pdbx_strand_id
1 'polypeptide(L)'
;EAILFYKLPNEDHSVYLAVYEEVGNLWKVKSAHRFDGGDVDIVEVGDFTGNGKRELLIGISVSRESLEHVMYVFSEENEDMKEIYNRSYTKLFIEDLNKNGLKDISLVTYEKDEKLTVE
;
A
#
# COMPACT_ATOMS: atom_id res chain seq x y z
N GLU A 1 11.10 -14.21 -0.01
CA GLU A 1 9.91 -13.70 0.72
C GLU A 1 8.65 -14.02 -0.06
N ALA A 2 7.51 -14.11 0.61
CA ALA A 2 6.20 -14.23 0.00
C ALA A 2 5.23 -13.25 0.67
N ILE A 3 4.41 -12.56 -0.15
CA ILE A 3 3.42 -11.59 0.32
C ILE A 3 2.04 -12.17 0.06
N LEU A 4 1.23 -12.30 1.11
CA LEU A 4 -0.12 -12.85 1.02
C LEU A 4 -1.13 -11.82 1.51
N PHE A 5 -2.16 -11.59 0.69
CA PHE A 5 -3.36 -10.87 1.07
C PHE A 5 -4.50 -11.85 1.23
N TYR A 6 -5.27 -11.73 2.31
CA TYR A 6 -6.40 -12.60 2.57
C TYR A 6 -7.49 -11.90 3.38
N LYS A 7 -8.67 -12.51 3.38
CA LYS A 7 -9.80 -12.14 4.25
C LYS A 7 -10.18 -13.32 5.12
N LEU A 8 -10.62 -13.03 6.33
CA LEU A 8 -11.17 -14.05 7.21
C LEU A 8 -12.65 -14.30 6.86
N PRO A 9 -13.15 -15.53 7.02
CA PRO A 9 -14.58 -15.81 6.83
C PRO A 9 -15.43 -14.92 7.75
N ASN A 10 -16.49 -14.33 7.19
CA ASN A 10 -17.43 -13.42 7.87
C ASN A 10 -16.85 -12.05 8.30
N GLU A 11 -15.68 -11.66 7.78
CA GLU A 11 -15.14 -10.32 7.96
C GLU A 11 -15.01 -9.60 6.61
N ASP A 12 -16.02 -8.80 6.26
CA ASP A 12 -16.08 -8.12 4.96
C ASP A 12 -15.38 -6.74 4.94
N HIS A 13 -14.93 -6.25 6.10
CA HIS A 13 -14.37 -4.91 6.30
C HIS A 13 -12.90 -4.90 6.74
N SER A 14 -12.22 -6.03 6.59
CA SER A 14 -10.79 -6.17 6.92
C SER A 14 -10.05 -6.85 5.79
N VAL A 15 -8.89 -6.31 5.44
CA VAL A 15 -7.91 -6.99 4.59
C VAL A 15 -6.68 -7.30 5.44
N TYR A 16 -6.20 -8.53 5.37
CA TYR A 16 -5.03 -8.98 6.09
C TYR A 16 -3.84 -9.14 5.15
N LEU A 17 -2.68 -8.69 5.60
CA LEU A 17 -1.38 -8.92 4.97
C LEU A 17 -0.55 -9.84 5.87
N ALA A 18 0.08 -10.84 5.26
CA ALA A 18 1.15 -11.59 5.87
C ALA A 18 2.38 -11.60 4.95
N VAL A 19 3.52 -11.16 5.48
CA VAL A 19 4.81 -11.24 4.82
C VAL A 19 5.55 -12.43 5.42
N TYR A 20 5.96 -13.36 4.56
CA TYR A 20 6.72 -14.53 4.95
C TYR A 20 8.16 -14.43 4.46
N GLU A 21 9.07 -14.91 5.29
CA GLU A 21 10.46 -15.15 4.94
C GLU A 21 10.76 -16.66 4.90
N GLU A 22 11.69 -17.04 4.04
CA GLU A 22 12.21 -18.40 3.98
C GLU A 22 13.47 -18.46 4.85
N VAL A 23 13.42 -19.27 5.91
CA VAL A 23 14.55 -19.48 6.83
C VAL A 23 14.96 -20.95 6.73
N GLY A 24 16.05 -21.20 6.00
CA GLY A 24 16.45 -22.56 5.62
C GLY A 24 15.49 -23.11 4.57
N ASN A 25 14.65 -24.06 4.95
CA ASN A 25 13.60 -24.67 4.10
C ASN A 25 12.19 -24.54 4.73
N LEU A 26 12.02 -23.60 5.67
CA LEU A 26 10.74 -23.35 6.35
C LEU A 26 10.30 -21.92 6.10
N TRP A 27 9.00 -21.74 5.92
CA TRP A 27 8.37 -20.42 5.85
C TRP A 27 8.00 -19.95 7.24
N LYS A 28 8.41 -18.74 7.61
CA LYS A 28 8.03 -18.07 8.85
C LYS A 28 7.34 -16.75 8.54
N VAL A 29 6.35 -16.39 9.35
CA VAL A 29 5.74 -15.06 9.27
C VAL A 29 6.76 -14.06 9.78
N LYS A 30 7.18 -13.16 8.89
CA LYS A 30 8.05 -12.02 9.18
C LYS A 30 7.25 -10.88 9.79
N SER A 31 6.13 -10.54 9.16
CA SER A 31 5.27 -9.44 9.58
C SER A 31 3.81 -9.71 9.19
N ALA A 32 2.87 -9.16 9.95
CA ALA A 32 1.45 -9.28 9.67
C ALA A 32 0.73 -7.97 10.00
N HIS A 33 -0.13 -7.53 9.09
CA HIS A 33 -0.87 -6.27 9.21
C HIS A 33 -2.34 -6.48 8.90
N ARG A 34 -3.19 -5.65 9.50
CA ARG A 34 -4.62 -5.59 9.23
C ARG A 34 -4.95 -4.18 8.77
N PHE A 35 -5.66 -4.09 7.67
CA PHE A 35 -6.21 -2.85 7.12
C PHE A 35 -7.71 -2.86 7.26
N ASP A 36 -8.27 -1.72 7.68
CA ASP A 36 -9.71 -1.49 7.58
C ASP A 36 -10.05 -1.15 6.13
N GLY A 37 -11.01 -1.86 5.55
CA GLY A 37 -11.37 -1.63 4.16
C GLY A 37 -12.06 -2.80 3.45
N GLY A 38 -12.42 -2.54 2.21
CA GLY A 38 -13.10 -3.49 1.33
C GLY A 38 -12.12 -4.44 0.67
N ASP A 39 -11.32 -3.94 -0.26
CA ASP A 39 -10.52 -4.77 -1.18
C ASP A 39 -9.13 -4.17 -1.42
N VAL A 40 -8.20 -5.00 -1.89
CA VAL A 40 -6.89 -4.55 -2.35
C VAL A 40 -7.05 -3.91 -3.73
N ASP A 41 -6.66 -2.65 -3.84
CA ASP A 41 -6.67 -1.89 -5.09
C ASP A 41 -5.35 -2.09 -5.86
N ILE A 42 -4.22 -1.90 -5.19
CA ILE A 42 -2.89 -2.02 -5.80
C ILE A 42 -1.88 -2.65 -4.84
N VAL A 43 -0.93 -3.38 -5.40
CA VAL A 43 0.27 -3.87 -4.71
C VAL A 43 1.47 -3.63 -5.62
N GLU A 44 2.43 -2.85 -5.16
CA GLU A 44 3.66 -2.54 -5.90
C GLU A 44 4.88 -2.66 -5.00
N VAL A 45 6.00 -3.08 -5.58
CA VAL A 45 7.29 -3.18 -4.89
C VAL A 45 8.33 -2.39 -5.68
N GLY A 46 8.99 -1.44 -5.03
CA GLY A 46 9.96 -0.55 -5.68
C GLY A 46 10.66 0.35 -4.68
N ASP A 47 11.73 1.02 -5.11
CA ASP A 47 12.36 2.09 -4.33
C ASP A 47 11.55 3.37 -4.54
N PHE A 48 10.69 3.69 -3.58
CA PHE A 48 9.83 4.87 -3.59
C PHE A 48 10.40 6.01 -2.75
N THR A 49 11.42 5.74 -1.93
CA THR A 49 12.07 6.72 -1.08
C THR A 49 13.36 7.29 -1.69
N GLY A 50 13.89 6.64 -2.74
CA GLY A 50 15.16 6.97 -3.38
C GLY A 50 16.39 6.58 -2.55
N ASN A 51 16.23 5.70 -1.54
CA ASN A 51 17.30 5.33 -0.63
C ASN A 51 18.04 4.04 -1.05
N GLY A 52 17.65 3.41 -2.16
CA GLY A 52 18.20 2.16 -2.67
C GLY A 52 17.60 0.88 -2.08
N LYS A 53 16.68 0.98 -1.11
CA LYS A 53 15.88 -0.13 -0.59
C LYS A 53 14.57 -0.25 -1.34
N ARG A 54 13.95 -1.43 -1.29
CA ARG A 54 12.63 -1.65 -1.88
C ARG A 54 11.60 -1.52 -0.77
N GLU A 55 10.59 -0.71 -1.03
CA GLU A 55 9.40 -0.58 -0.21
C GLU A 55 8.21 -1.32 -0.85
N LEU A 56 7.24 -1.68 -0.01
CA LEU A 56 5.97 -2.29 -0.40
C LEU A 56 4.87 -1.24 -0.31
N LEU A 57 4.26 -0.92 -1.44
CA LEU A 57 3.12 -0.02 -1.55
C LEU A 57 1.84 -0.83 -1.72
N ILE A 58 0.83 -0.52 -0.91
CA ILE A 58 -0.46 -1.21 -0.88
C ILE A 58 -1.57 -0.16 -0.91
N GLY A 59 -2.51 -0.31 -1.83
CA GLY A 59 -3.76 0.46 -1.81
C GLY A 59 -4.92 -0.40 -1.33
N ILE A 60 -5.71 0.11 -0.38
CA ILE A 60 -6.90 -0.55 0.15
C ILE A 60 -8.11 0.36 -0.05
N SER A 61 -9.20 -0.15 -0.62
CA SER A 61 -10.46 0.61 -0.71
C SER A 61 -11.08 0.77 0.68
N VAL A 62 -11.59 1.97 1.00
CA VAL A 62 -12.25 2.21 2.29
C VAL A 62 -13.54 1.38 2.40
N SER A 63 -14.26 1.21 1.28
CA SER A 63 -15.38 0.28 1.15
C SER A 63 -15.49 -0.20 -0.29
N ARG A 64 -16.25 -1.28 -0.54
CA ARG A 64 -16.40 -1.87 -1.89
C ARG A 64 -17.00 -0.91 -2.93
N GLU A 65 -17.79 0.06 -2.50
CA GLU A 65 -18.46 1.03 -3.37
C GLU A 65 -17.84 2.43 -3.31
N SER A 66 -16.83 2.64 -2.45
CA SER A 66 -16.17 3.93 -2.33
C SER A 66 -15.14 4.13 -3.44
N LEU A 67 -15.04 5.37 -3.92
CA LEU A 67 -13.92 5.83 -4.73
C LEU A 67 -12.71 6.21 -3.86
N GLU A 68 -12.86 6.20 -2.54
CA GLU A 68 -11.80 6.51 -1.60
C GLU A 68 -11.01 5.24 -1.27
N HIS A 69 -9.69 5.37 -1.38
CA HIS A 69 -8.72 4.36 -1.03
C HIS A 69 -7.70 4.96 -0.06
N VAL A 70 -7.01 4.10 0.68
CA VAL A 70 -5.85 4.47 1.50
C VAL A 70 -4.64 3.72 0.98
N MET A 71 -3.59 4.47 0.63
CA MET A 71 -2.29 3.94 0.31
C MET A 71 -1.48 3.78 1.60
N TYR A 72 -0.81 2.65 1.75
CA TYR A 72 0.15 2.36 2.81
C TYR A 72 1.50 2.01 2.17
N VAL A 73 2.59 2.53 2.73
CA VAL A 73 3.96 2.24 2.29
C VAL A 73 4.72 1.64 3.45
N PHE A 74 5.28 0.45 3.23
CA PHE A 74 6.08 -0.28 4.19
C PHE A 74 7.53 -0.34 3.73
N SER A 75 8.45 -0.12 4.66
CA SER A 75 9.88 -0.36 4.47
C SER A 75 10.36 -1.45 5.42
N GLU A 76 11.37 -2.19 5.00
CA GLU A 76 12.06 -3.13 5.86
C GLU A 76 12.97 -2.38 6.85
N GLU A 77 12.72 -2.57 8.16
CA GLU A 77 13.52 -2.06 9.27
C GLU A 77 13.76 -3.17 10.30
N ASN A 78 15.03 -3.51 10.59
CA ASN A 78 15.41 -4.50 11.60
C ASN A 78 14.67 -5.85 11.48
N GLU A 79 14.62 -6.43 10.28
CA GLU A 79 13.94 -7.70 9.97
C GLU A 79 12.40 -7.66 10.08
N ASP A 80 11.79 -6.48 10.27
CA ASP A 80 10.33 -6.30 10.24
C ASP A 80 9.90 -5.36 9.08
N MET A 81 8.65 -5.44 8.68
CA MET A 81 8.03 -4.55 7.69
C MET A 81 7.22 -3.49 8.43
N LYS A 82 7.73 -2.27 8.44
CA LYS A 82 7.14 -1.15 9.19
C LYS A 82 6.50 -0.16 8.23
N GLU A 83 5.29 0.29 8.57
CA GLU A 83 4.64 1.38 7.85
C GLU A 83 5.44 2.68 8.05
N ILE A 84 5.82 3.31 6.93
CA ILE A 84 6.57 4.57 6.92
C ILE A 84 5.75 5.75 6.36
N TYR A 85 4.66 5.46 5.63
CA TYR A 85 3.80 6.48 5.06
C TYR A 85 2.40 5.92 4.78
N ASN A 86 1.36 6.73 4.96
CA ASN A 86 0.04 6.45 4.45
C ASN A 86 -0.65 7.71 3.94
N ARG A 87 -1.54 7.57 2.96
CA ARG A 87 -2.34 8.69 2.43
C ARG A 87 -3.58 8.22 1.68
N SER A 88 -4.68 8.93 1.86
CA SER A 88 -5.91 8.70 1.07
C SER A 88 -5.76 9.18 -0.36
N TYR A 89 -6.40 8.48 -1.29
CA TYR A 89 -6.45 8.83 -2.70
C TYR A 89 -7.76 8.37 -3.36
N THR A 90 -8.10 8.99 -4.48
CA THR A 90 -9.18 8.57 -5.39
C THR A 90 -8.63 7.87 -6.62
N LYS A 91 -7.49 8.36 -7.14
CA LYS A 91 -6.70 7.67 -8.17
C LYS A 91 -5.22 7.77 -7.85
N LEU A 92 -4.49 6.72 -8.20
CA LEU A 92 -3.06 6.61 -7.97
C LEU A 92 -2.38 6.19 -9.28
N PHE A 93 -1.29 6.87 -9.61
CA PHE A 93 -0.43 6.56 -10.76
C PHE A 93 1.00 6.36 -10.26
N ILE A 94 1.65 5.31 -10.76
CA ILE A 94 3.03 4.98 -10.42
C ILE A 94 3.82 4.88 -11.73
N GLU A 95 4.56 5.93 -12.06
CA GLU A 95 5.31 6.07 -13.32
C GLU A 95 6.59 6.86 -13.10
N ASP A 96 7.62 6.63 -13.91
CA ASP A 96 8.83 7.45 -13.93
C ASP A 96 8.58 8.73 -14.74
N LEU A 97 8.11 9.79 -14.06
CA LEU A 97 7.67 11.03 -14.70
C LEU A 97 8.85 11.91 -15.11
N ASN A 98 9.95 11.83 -14.36
CA ASN A 98 11.15 12.63 -14.60
C ASN A 98 12.25 11.90 -15.39
N LYS A 99 12.03 10.61 -15.73
CA LYS A 99 12.93 9.74 -16.49
C LYS A 99 14.27 9.46 -15.80
N ASN A 100 14.29 9.39 -14.47
CA ASN A 100 15.50 9.08 -13.70
C ASN A 100 15.66 7.58 -13.38
N GLY A 101 14.70 6.74 -13.78
CA GLY A 101 14.69 5.30 -13.53
C GLY A 101 14.01 4.89 -12.21
N LEU A 102 13.54 5.85 -11.40
CA LEU A 102 12.74 5.62 -10.20
C LEU A 102 11.27 5.94 -10.51
N LYS A 103 10.36 5.14 -9.95
CA LYS A 103 8.92 5.36 -10.10
C LYS A 103 8.48 6.50 -9.18
N ASP A 104 7.86 7.54 -9.74
CA ASP A 104 7.19 8.60 -8.99
C ASP A 104 5.74 8.18 -8.64
N ILE A 105 5.21 8.71 -7.54
CA ILE A 105 3.83 8.48 -7.10
C ILE A 105 3.02 9.76 -7.31
N SER A 106 1.96 9.68 -8.12
CA SER A 106 0.98 10.75 -8.28
C SER A 106 -0.37 10.33 -7.69
N LEU A 107 -0.89 11.16 -6.79
CA LEU A 107 -2.18 10.94 -6.13
C LEU A 107 -3.18 12.01 -6.56
N VAL A 108 -4.38 11.57 -6.92
CA VAL A 108 -5.52 12.45 -7.17
C VAL A 108 -6.53 12.21 -6.06
N THR A 109 -6.95 13.28 -5.41
CA THR A 109 -8.01 13.25 -4.39
C THR A 109 -9.21 14.00 -4.91
N TYR A 110 -10.38 13.39 -4.82
CA TYR A 110 -11.66 14.04 -5.06
C TYR A 110 -12.35 14.27 -3.73
N GLU A 111 -12.52 15.54 -3.36
CA GLU A 111 -13.34 15.93 -2.22
C GLU A 111 -14.68 16.44 -2.73
N LYS A 112 -15.74 15.72 -2.36
CA LYS A 112 -17.10 16.04 -2.81
C LYS A 112 -17.52 17.38 -2.21
N ASP A 113 -18.12 18.22 -3.06
CA ASP A 113 -18.65 19.55 -2.70
C ASP A 113 -17.61 20.59 -2.26
N GLU A 114 -16.31 20.26 -2.35
CA GLU A 114 -15.23 21.22 -2.12
C GLU A 114 -15.01 22.08 -3.38
N LYS A 115 -14.92 23.40 -3.21
CA LYS A 115 -14.58 24.34 -4.29
C LYS A 115 -13.27 25.01 -3.95
N LEU A 116 -12.24 24.71 -4.72
CA LEU A 116 -11.03 25.52 -4.76
C LEU A 116 -11.39 26.89 -5.33
N THR A 117 -11.37 27.90 -4.46
CA THR A 117 -11.51 29.29 -4.87
C THR A 117 -10.10 29.84 -5.02
N VAL A 118 -9.71 30.23 -6.24
CA VAL A 118 -8.43 30.90 -6.48
C VAL A 118 -8.71 32.40 -6.37
N GLU A 119 -8.08 33.05 -5.39
CA GLU A 119 -8.02 34.52 -5.29
C GLU A 119 -6.88 35.09 -6.14
#